data_AF-A0AAD6CEX5-F1
#
_entry.id   AF-A0AAD6CEX5-F1
#
_cell.length_a   1.000
_cell.length_b   1.000
_cell.length_c   1.000
_cell.angle_alpha   90.00
_cell.angle_beta   90.00
_cell.angle_gamma   90.00
#
_symmetry.space_group_name_H-M   'P 1'
#
loop_
_entity.id
_entity.type
_entity.pdbx_description
1 polymer ?
#
loop_
_entity_poly.entity_id
_entity_poly.type
_entity_poly.pdbx_seq_one_letter_code
_entity_poly.pdbx_strand_id
1 'polypeptide(L)'
;MSDGNVTVASNVLGTIGTVLWCIQLIPQIWYNYRRKKTDGFPAAMMLLWASCSVPMGAYLILQQVNIPLQIQPQIFGFFSLVGWGQILYYNHNYSRVKAISICSAIVLLFGGLEALLILTLRIPYNKGVTWPDLVVGVVAATLISAGLIPPYFELWKRDGRVIGFNWVFLAIDTLGGLFSLFALAAQGSFDILGGIMYILVVVLESGIYISHIIWRIRYRKLRKEAKETGRSIDDLLGLPSNDTPETTVVQTGVADQSRDVEKQEAGREVEP
;
A
#
# COMPACT_ATOMS: atom_id res chain seq x y z
N MET A 1 38.82 -10.07 12.54
CA MET A 1 37.80 -10.01 13.60
C MET A 1 37.82 -8.61 14.15
N SER A 2 36.98 -7.72 13.61
CA SER A 2 36.68 -6.44 14.23
C SER A 2 35.43 -6.70 15.06
N ASP A 3 35.56 -6.62 16.38
CA ASP A 3 34.43 -6.51 17.28
C ASP A 3 33.73 -5.18 16.99
N GLY A 4 32.92 -5.18 15.94
CA GLY A 4 31.95 -4.13 15.67
C GLY A 4 30.88 -4.24 16.72
N ASN A 5 31.12 -3.64 17.89
CA ASN A 5 30.08 -3.41 18.89
C ASN A 5 28.94 -2.70 18.16
N VAL A 6 27.89 -3.44 17.81
CA VAL A 6 26.68 -2.89 17.22
C VAL A 6 26.25 -1.76 18.15
N THR A 7 26.31 -0.53 17.65
CA THR A 7 26.12 0.63 18.50
C THR A 7 24.70 0.57 19.08
N VAL A 8 24.52 1.04 20.31
CA VAL A 8 23.18 1.15 20.91
C VAL A 8 22.25 1.93 19.97
N ALA A 9 22.80 2.95 19.30
CA ALA A 9 22.11 3.70 18.27
C ALA A 9 21.65 2.82 17.09
N SER A 10 22.53 1.99 16.52
CA SER A 10 22.18 1.06 15.43
C SER A 10 21.03 0.11 15.84
N ASN A 11 21.10 -0.46 17.04
CA ASN A 11 20.05 -1.35 17.54
C ASN A 11 18.71 -0.64 17.73
N VAL A 12 18.71 0.55 18.33
CA VAL A 12 17.49 1.34 18.56
C VAL A 12 16.86 1.77 17.23
N LEU A 13 17.66 2.35 16.33
CA LEU A 13 17.21 2.81 15.02
C LEU A 13 16.69 1.63 14.17
N GLY A 14 17.41 0.51 14.17
CA GLY A 14 17.02 -0.67 13.41
C GLY A 14 15.74 -1.31 13.94
N THR A 15 15.55 -1.31 15.27
CA THR A 15 14.31 -1.78 15.90
C THR A 15 13.13 -0.90 15.53
N ILE A 16 13.29 0.43 15.60
CA ILE A 16 12.25 1.38 15.18
C ILE A 16 11.89 1.15 13.72
N GLY A 17 12.89 1.09 12.84
CA GLY A 17 12.69 0.83 11.41
C GLY A 17 11.93 -0.47 11.15
N THR A 18 12.35 -1.54 11.83
CA THR A 18 11.71 -2.86 11.72
C THR A 18 10.24 -2.83 12.14
N VAL A 19 9.95 -2.21 13.29
CA VAL A 19 8.57 -2.12 13.83
C VAL A 19 7.68 -1.31 12.89
N LEU A 20 8.16 -0.17 12.39
CA LEU A 20 7.41 0.66 11.43
C LEU A 20 7.05 -0.15 10.19
N TRP A 21 8.01 -0.89 9.63
CA TRP A 21 7.76 -1.73 8.45
C TRP A 21 6.83 -2.91 8.70
N CYS A 22 6.83 -3.48 9.90
CA CYS A 22 5.84 -4.51 10.26
C CYS A 22 4.40 -3.96 10.24
N ILE A 23 4.19 -2.68 10.58
CA ILE A 23 2.85 -2.10 10.73
C ILE A 23 2.44 -1.18 9.58
N GLN A 24 3.33 -0.88 8.63
CA GLN A 24 3.14 0.16 7.61
C GLN A 24 1.83 -0.01 6.82
N LEU A 25 1.48 -1.25 6.48
CA LEU A 25 0.32 -1.55 5.64
C LEU A 25 -1.02 -1.48 6.38
N ILE A 26 -1.02 -1.48 7.72
CA ILE A 26 -2.25 -1.46 8.53
C ILE A 26 -3.12 -0.23 8.23
N PRO A 27 -2.59 1.02 8.24
CA PRO A 27 -3.34 2.20 7.83
C PRO A 27 -3.96 2.09 6.44
N GLN A 28 -3.25 1.53 5.45
CA GLN A 28 -3.76 1.36 4.09
C GLN A 28 -4.89 0.33 4.05
N ILE A 29 -4.72 -0.81 4.72
CA ILE A 29 -5.75 -1.86 4.81
C ILE A 29 -7.02 -1.30 5.45
N TRP A 30 -6.86 -0.54 6.53
CA TRP A 30 -7.99 0.10 7.21
C TRP A 30 -8.65 1.17 6.34
N TYR A 31 -7.85 1.96 5.62
CA TYR A 31 -8.35 2.97 4.68
C TYR A 31 -9.19 2.36 3.54
N ASN A 32 -8.70 1.28 2.93
CA ASN A 32 -9.43 0.50 1.93
C ASN A 32 -10.74 -0.05 2.52
N TYR A 33 -10.67 -0.63 3.73
CA TYR A 33 -11.85 -1.16 4.41
C TYR A 33 -12.89 -0.07 4.72
N ARG A 34 -12.46 1.14 5.10
CA ARG A 34 -13.37 2.27 5.37
C ARG A 34 -14.03 2.78 4.09
N ARG A 35 -13.27 2.92 3.01
CA ARG A 35 -13.77 3.46 1.73
C ARG A 35 -14.56 2.46 0.89
N LYS A 36 -14.34 1.16 1.09
CA LYS A 36 -14.92 0.07 0.27
C LYS A 36 -14.62 0.20 -1.23
N LYS A 37 -13.60 0.98 -1.59
CA LYS A 37 -13.10 1.22 -2.94
C LYS A 37 -11.57 1.30 -2.87
N THR A 38 -10.89 0.91 -3.94
CA THR A 38 -9.41 0.90 -4.02
C THR A 38 -8.90 1.59 -5.30
N ASP A 39 -9.64 2.59 -5.78
CA ASP A 39 -9.30 3.31 -7.01
C ASP A 39 -7.92 3.98 -6.92
N GLY A 40 -7.10 3.76 -7.95
CA GLY A 40 -5.72 4.27 -8.02
C GLY A 40 -4.71 3.55 -7.13
N PHE A 41 -5.14 2.56 -6.32
CA PHE A 41 -4.21 1.74 -5.54
C PHE A 41 -3.74 0.53 -6.38
N PRO A 42 -2.44 0.40 -6.71
CA PRO A 42 -1.99 -0.57 -7.70
C PRO A 42 -2.01 -2.02 -7.18
N ALA A 43 -2.79 -2.89 -7.84
CA ALA A 43 -2.81 -4.32 -7.52
C ALA A 43 -1.44 -5.00 -7.71
N ALA A 44 -0.72 -4.63 -8.77
CA ALA A 44 0.60 -5.18 -9.08
C ALA A 44 1.63 -4.88 -7.98
N MET A 45 1.56 -3.70 -7.35
CA MET A 45 2.43 -3.33 -6.23
C MET A 45 2.24 -4.31 -5.06
N MET A 46 1.00 -4.52 -4.62
CA MET A 46 0.71 -5.43 -3.50
C MET A 46 1.11 -6.87 -3.79
N LEU A 47 0.92 -7.35 -5.03
CA LEU A 47 1.32 -8.71 -5.38
C LEU A 47 2.84 -8.87 -5.50
N LEU A 48 3.55 -7.87 -6.05
CA LEU A 48 5.01 -7.88 -6.14
C LEU A 48 5.65 -7.81 -4.75
N TRP A 49 5.12 -6.98 -3.85
CA TRP A 49 5.54 -6.90 -2.46
C TRP A 49 5.28 -8.19 -1.69
N ALA A 50 4.10 -8.78 -1.87
CA ALA A 50 3.82 -10.09 -1.32
C ALA A 50 4.77 -11.17 -1.86
N SER A 51 5.06 -11.15 -3.16
CA SER A 51 5.99 -12.11 -3.77
C SER A 51 7.44 -11.91 -3.29
N CYS A 52 7.82 -10.66 -3.01
CA CYS A 52 9.13 -10.31 -2.46
C CYS A 52 9.37 -10.89 -1.07
N SER A 53 8.32 -11.09 -0.25
CA SER A 53 8.51 -11.59 1.12
C SER A 53 9.12 -12.98 1.15
N VAL A 54 8.90 -13.81 0.12
CA VAL A 54 9.42 -15.17 0.02
C VAL A 54 10.96 -15.21 -0.06
N PRO A 55 11.60 -14.60 -1.08
CA PRO A 55 13.06 -14.55 -1.12
C PRO A 55 13.64 -13.73 0.04
N MET A 56 12.98 -12.66 0.46
CA MET A 56 13.45 -11.82 1.58
C MET A 56 13.45 -12.61 2.90
N GLY A 57 12.39 -13.35 3.20
CA GLY A 57 12.28 -14.20 4.39
C GLY A 57 13.31 -15.32 4.38
N ALA A 58 13.45 -16.03 3.25
CA ALA A 58 14.46 -17.06 3.09
C ALA A 58 15.88 -16.52 3.34
N TYR A 59 16.21 -15.37 2.73
CA TYR A 59 17.51 -14.70 2.91
C TYR A 59 17.78 -14.36 4.38
N LEU A 60 16.85 -13.68 5.06
CA LEU A 60 17.04 -13.26 6.45
C LEU A 60 17.10 -14.45 7.42
N ILE A 61 16.33 -15.50 7.17
CA ILE A 61 16.40 -16.74 7.98
C ILE A 61 17.74 -17.45 7.77
N LEU A 62 18.25 -17.54 6.54
CA LEU A 62 19.54 -18.17 6.25
C LEU A 62 20.71 -17.39 6.85
N GLN A 63 20.65 -16.06 6.78
CA GLN A 63 21.60 -15.15 7.42
C GLN A 63 21.57 -15.21 8.96
N GLN A 64 20.56 -15.87 9.55
CA GLN A 64 20.39 -15.98 11.01
C GLN A 64 20.39 -14.62 11.71
N VAL A 65 19.81 -13.59 11.07
CA VAL A 65 19.66 -12.27 11.68
C VAL A 65 18.71 -12.31 12.87
N ASN A 66 18.62 -11.22 13.64
CA ASN A 66 17.74 -11.14 14.79
C ASN A 66 16.27 -11.51 14.44
N ILE A 67 15.59 -12.19 15.36
CA ILE A 67 14.22 -12.70 15.17
C ILE A 67 13.23 -11.65 14.61
N PRO A 68 13.22 -10.38 15.06
CA PRO A 68 12.33 -9.37 14.47
C PRO A 68 12.52 -9.17 12.96
N LEU A 69 13.75 -9.23 12.46
CA LEU A 69 14.07 -9.10 11.04
C LEU A 69 13.67 -10.35 10.26
N GLN A 70 13.70 -11.55 10.86
CA GLN A 70 13.18 -12.76 10.22
C GLN A 70 11.65 -12.76 10.11
N ILE A 71 10.96 -12.21 11.12
CA ILE A 71 9.48 -12.14 11.17
C ILE A 71 8.94 -11.04 10.25
N GLN A 72 9.67 -9.93 10.08
CA GLN A 72 9.24 -8.78 9.31
C GLN A 72 8.73 -9.11 7.89
N PRO A 73 9.47 -9.85 7.03
CA PRO A 73 8.99 -10.24 5.71
C PRO A 73 7.67 -10.99 5.76
N GLN A 74 7.44 -11.81 6.77
CA GLN A 74 6.22 -12.60 6.92
C GLN A 74 5.00 -11.72 7.16
N ILE A 75 5.14 -10.77 8.08
CA ILE A 75 4.09 -9.79 8.38
C ILE A 75 3.84 -8.90 7.16
N PHE A 76 4.90 -8.41 6.53
CA PHE A 76 4.82 -7.58 5.33
C PHE A 76 4.14 -8.30 4.16
N GLY A 77 4.53 -9.54 3.88
CA GLY A 77 3.95 -10.37 2.82
C GLY A 77 2.47 -10.68 3.08
N PHE A 78 2.14 -11.03 4.32
CA PHE A 78 0.75 -11.27 4.73
C PHE A 78 -0.13 -10.02 4.53
N PHE A 79 0.29 -8.87 5.05
CA PHE A 79 -0.48 -7.64 4.88
C PHE A 79 -0.53 -7.16 3.43
N SER A 80 0.50 -7.41 2.64
CA SER A 80 0.48 -7.14 1.20
C SER A 80 -0.58 -7.99 0.50
N LEU A 81 -0.71 -9.29 0.85
CA LEU A 81 -1.79 -10.15 0.33
C LEU A 81 -3.18 -9.74 0.81
N VAL A 82 -3.32 -9.26 2.05
CA VAL A 82 -4.59 -8.69 2.54
C VAL A 82 -4.96 -7.46 1.71
N GLY A 83 -4.02 -6.54 1.50
CA GLY A 83 -4.21 -5.37 0.64
C GLY A 83 -4.59 -5.75 -0.79
N TRP A 84 -3.91 -6.75 -1.37
CA TRP A 84 -4.24 -7.29 -2.69
C TRP A 84 -5.64 -7.92 -2.74
N GLY A 85 -6.01 -8.71 -1.73
CA GLY A 85 -7.34 -9.30 -1.59
C GLY A 85 -8.45 -8.24 -1.51
N GLN A 86 -8.19 -7.11 -0.81
CA GLN A 86 -9.10 -5.98 -0.79
C GLN A 86 -9.27 -5.36 -2.19
N ILE A 87 -8.22 -5.29 -3.00
CA ILE A 87 -8.31 -4.78 -4.38
C ILE A 87 -9.13 -5.72 -5.28
N LEU A 88 -8.95 -7.03 -5.12
CA LEU A 88 -9.77 -8.02 -5.84
C LEU A 88 -11.26 -7.89 -5.47
N TYR A 89 -11.54 -7.74 -4.18
CA TYR A 89 -12.90 -7.66 -3.68
C TYR A 89 -13.60 -6.33 -4.02
N TYR A 90 -12.94 -5.19 -3.80
CA TYR A 90 -13.56 -3.87 -3.94
C TYR A 90 -13.54 -3.30 -5.36
N ASN A 91 -12.58 -3.68 -6.21
CA ASN A 91 -12.43 -3.08 -7.55
C ASN A 91 -12.64 -4.10 -8.69
N HIS A 92 -12.31 -5.37 -8.48
CA HIS A 92 -12.43 -6.39 -9.52
C HIS A 92 -13.70 -7.25 -9.42
N ASN A 93 -14.62 -6.92 -8.51
CA ASN A 93 -15.90 -7.61 -8.30
C ASN A 93 -15.76 -9.12 -7.98
N TYR A 94 -14.65 -9.54 -7.37
CA TYR A 94 -14.51 -10.92 -6.90
C TYR A 94 -15.43 -11.12 -5.69
N SER A 95 -16.05 -12.30 -5.57
CA SER A 95 -16.78 -12.63 -4.33
C SER A 95 -15.80 -12.74 -3.15
N ARG A 96 -16.28 -12.49 -1.92
CA ARG A 96 -15.46 -12.58 -0.70
C ARG A 96 -14.78 -13.94 -0.58
N VAL A 97 -15.54 -15.00 -0.83
CA VAL A 97 -15.05 -16.38 -0.78
C VAL A 97 -13.95 -16.59 -1.81
N LYS A 98 -14.17 -16.16 -3.07
CA LYS A 98 -13.17 -16.31 -4.13
C LYS A 98 -11.88 -15.54 -3.80
N ALA A 99 -11.97 -14.30 -3.33
CA ALA A 99 -10.81 -13.50 -2.95
C ALA A 99 -10.03 -14.16 -1.80
N ILE A 100 -10.72 -14.60 -0.74
CA ILE A 100 -10.08 -15.28 0.40
C ILE A 100 -9.44 -16.61 -0.04
N SER A 101 -10.13 -17.42 -0.84
CA SER A 101 -9.58 -18.69 -1.32
C SER A 101 -8.30 -18.49 -2.16
N ILE A 102 -8.26 -17.49 -3.03
CA ILE A 102 -7.07 -17.17 -3.82
C ILE A 102 -5.94 -16.69 -2.90
N CYS A 103 -6.21 -15.75 -1.98
CA CYS A 103 -5.21 -15.28 -1.03
C CYS A 103 -4.66 -16.43 -0.18
N SER A 104 -5.51 -17.31 0.35
CA SER A 104 -5.08 -18.48 1.13
C SER A 104 -4.24 -19.46 0.31
N ALA A 105 -4.60 -19.71 -0.95
CA ALA A 105 -3.81 -20.54 -1.85
C ALA A 105 -2.41 -19.93 -2.10
N ILE A 106 -2.33 -18.61 -2.28
CA ILE A 106 -1.06 -17.90 -2.45
C ILE A 106 -0.22 -17.94 -1.16
N VAL A 107 -0.84 -17.78 0.02
CA VAL A 107 -0.14 -17.91 1.32
C VAL A 107 0.50 -19.30 1.46
N LEU A 108 -0.25 -20.37 1.16
CA LEU A 108 0.27 -21.74 1.22
C LEU A 108 1.40 -21.96 0.21
N LEU A 109 1.24 -21.43 -1.01
CA LEU A 109 2.28 -21.48 -2.04
C LEU A 109 3.55 -20.74 -1.58
N PHE A 110 3.42 -19.53 -1.05
CA PHE A 110 4.54 -18.71 -0.59
C PHE A 110 5.27 -19.35 0.58
N GLY A 111 4.54 -19.87 1.57
CA GLY A 111 5.14 -20.62 2.67
C GLY A 111 5.86 -21.89 2.20
N GLY A 112 5.30 -22.61 1.23
CA GLY A 112 5.93 -23.79 0.62
C GLY A 112 7.21 -23.45 -0.16
N LEU A 113 7.17 -22.38 -0.97
CA LEU A 113 8.32 -21.90 -1.73
C LEU A 113 9.43 -21.39 -0.82
N GLU A 114 9.08 -20.64 0.23
CA GLU A 114 10.04 -20.15 1.22
C GLU A 114 10.70 -21.32 1.97
N ALA A 115 9.91 -22.29 2.45
CA ALA A 115 10.44 -23.48 3.10
C ALA A 115 11.37 -24.27 2.18
N LEU A 116 11.00 -24.42 0.89
CA LEU A 116 11.84 -25.06 -0.11
C LEU A 116 13.17 -24.32 -0.30
N LEU A 117 13.13 -22.98 -0.43
CA LEU A 117 14.33 -22.15 -0.55
C LEU A 117 15.23 -22.30 0.68
N ILE A 118 14.68 -22.22 1.89
CA ILE A 118 15.45 -22.36 3.13
C ILE A 118 16.10 -23.74 3.20
N LEU A 119 15.34 -24.82 2.98
CA LEU A 119 15.87 -26.18 3.08
C LEU A 119 16.95 -26.47 2.03
N THR A 120 16.77 -25.99 0.80
CA THR A 120 17.72 -26.19 -0.29
C THR A 120 19.00 -25.38 -0.10
N LEU A 121 18.90 -24.12 0.32
CA LEU A 121 20.03 -23.22 0.47
C LEU A 121 20.77 -23.37 1.81
N ARG A 122 20.13 -23.91 2.84
CA ARG A 122 20.77 -24.18 4.13
C ARG A 122 21.95 -25.16 4.00
N ILE A 123 21.86 -26.13 3.08
CA ILE A 123 22.94 -27.11 2.84
C ILE A 123 24.24 -26.44 2.35
N PRO A 124 24.25 -25.68 1.23
CA PRO A 124 25.44 -24.97 0.78
C PRO A 124 25.87 -23.86 1.75
N TYR A 125 24.92 -23.17 2.38
CA TYR A 125 25.22 -22.12 3.36
C TYR A 125 26.02 -22.66 4.55
N ASN A 126 25.60 -23.79 5.13
CA ASN A 126 26.33 -24.45 6.22
C ASN A 126 27.71 -24.98 5.79
N LYS A 127 27.94 -25.17 4.49
CA LYS A 127 29.25 -25.51 3.92
C LYS A 127 30.12 -24.27 3.61
N GLY A 128 29.66 -23.07 3.99
CA GLY A 128 30.37 -21.80 3.76
C GLY A 128 30.14 -21.18 2.38
N VAL A 129 29.26 -21.75 1.55
CA VAL A 129 28.94 -21.21 0.22
C VAL A 129 27.75 -20.24 0.35
N THR A 130 28.04 -18.93 0.43
CA THR A 130 27.05 -17.88 0.70
C THR A 130 26.49 -17.19 -0.55
N TRP A 131 27.13 -17.32 -1.72
CA TRP A 131 26.68 -16.64 -2.94
C TRP A 131 25.24 -16.98 -3.38
N PRO A 132 24.76 -18.24 -3.29
CA PRO A 132 23.37 -18.56 -3.62
C PRO A 132 22.35 -17.78 -2.78
N ASP A 133 22.65 -17.57 -1.51
CA ASP A 133 21.81 -16.79 -0.59
C ASP A 133 21.82 -15.30 -0.96
N LEU A 134 22.99 -14.75 -1.32
CA LEU A 134 23.09 -13.38 -1.85
C LEU A 134 22.24 -13.17 -3.10
N VAL A 135 22.21 -14.14 -4.02
CA VAL A 135 21.36 -14.06 -5.22
C VAL A 135 19.87 -13.96 -4.84
N VAL A 136 19.42 -14.73 -3.85
CA VAL A 136 18.05 -14.63 -3.34
C VAL A 136 17.78 -13.25 -2.73
N GLY A 137 18.73 -12.69 -1.98
CA GLY A 137 18.68 -11.31 -1.49
C GLY A 137 18.56 -10.28 -2.63
N VAL A 138 19.31 -10.42 -3.73
CA VAL A 138 19.20 -9.52 -4.90
C VAL A 138 17.83 -9.64 -5.58
N VAL A 139 17.27 -10.85 -5.68
CA VAL A 139 15.92 -11.06 -6.21
C VAL A 139 14.89 -10.34 -5.35
N ALA A 140 14.99 -10.44 -4.01
CA ALA A 140 14.15 -9.68 -3.10
C ALA A 140 14.27 -8.16 -3.32
N ALA A 141 15.50 -7.64 -3.38
CA ALA A 141 15.79 -6.22 -3.66
C ALA A 141 15.11 -5.71 -4.94
N THR A 142 15.14 -6.55 -5.97
CA THR A 142 14.57 -6.25 -7.29
C THR A 142 13.05 -6.23 -7.23
N LEU A 143 12.44 -7.21 -6.57
CA LEU A 143 10.97 -7.31 -6.45
C LEU A 143 10.37 -6.18 -5.61
N ILE A 144 11.00 -5.81 -4.48
CA ILE A 144 10.51 -4.69 -3.65
C ILE A 144 10.56 -3.37 -4.41
N SER A 145 11.65 -3.13 -5.14
CA SER A 145 11.84 -1.93 -5.97
C SER A 145 10.87 -1.93 -7.15
N ALA A 146 10.69 -3.06 -7.82
CA ALA A 146 9.72 -3.21 -8.92
C ALA A 146 8.29 -2.96 -8.45
N GLY A 147 7.95 -3.35 -7.22
CA GLY A 147 6.64 -3.08 -6.62
C GLY A 147 6.31 -1.60 -6.47
N LEU A 148 7.32 -0.72 -6.40
CA LEU A 148 7.13 0.73 -6.36
C LEU A 148 6.99 1.38 -7.73
N ILE A 149 7.15 0.65 -8.84
CA ILE A 149 6.98 1.17 -10.20
C ILE A 149 5.49 1.38 -10.59
N PRO A 150 4.55 0.44 -10.35
CA PRO A 150 3.13 0.62 -10.65
C PRO A 150 2.50 1.94 -10.13
N PRO A 151 2.80 2.41 -8.92
CA PRO A 151 2.38 3.74 -8.45
C PRO A 151 2.73 4.87 -9.43
N TYR A 152 3.93 4.88 -10.01
CA TYR A 152 4.34 5.91 -10.96
C TYR A 152 3.53 5.91 -12.25
N PHE A 153 3.11 4.74 -12.73
CA PHE A 153 2.19 4.68 -13.88
C PHE A 153 0.83 5.27 -13.52
N GLU A 154 0.32 5.01 -12.32
CA GLU A 154 -0.93 5.60 -11.83
C GLU A 154 -0.84 7.11 -11.60
N LEU A 155 0.35 7.62 -11.23
CA LEU A 155 0.65 9.04 -11.16
C LEU A 155 0.67 9.67 -12.55
N TRP A 156 1.34 9.05 -13.51
CA TRP A 156 1.46 9.57 -14.87
C TRP A 156 0.09 9.67 -15.56
N LYS A 157 -0.76 8.66 -15.40
CA LYS A 157 -2.15 8.67 -15.90
C LYS A 157 -3.01 9.79 -15.30
N ARG A 158 -2.64 10.31 -14.13
CA ARG A 158 -3.44 11.28 -13.35
C ARG A 158 -2.69 12.58 -13.12
N ASP A 159 -1.85 12.97 -14.06
CA ASP A 159 -1.22 14.29 -14.05
C ASP A 159 -0.31 14.53 -12.80
N GLY A 160 0.17 13.46 -12.18
CA GLY A 160 0.98 13.49 -10.96
C GLY A 160 0.18 13.44 -9.66
N ARG A 161 -1.16 13.31 -9.72
CA ARG A 161 -2.03 13.18 -8.54
C ARG A 161 -1.97 11.76 -7.97
N VAL A 162 -1.44 11.63 -6.76
CA VAL A 162 -1.60 10.43 -5.92
C VAL A 162 -3.08 10.24 -5.54
N ILE A 163 -3.65 9.10 -5.92
CA ILE A 163 -4.98 8.61 -5.50
C ILE A 163 -4.83 7.17 -5.00
N GLY A 164 -5.68 6.75 -4.08
CA GLY A 164 -5.72 5.37 -3.57
C GLY A 164 -4.79 5.12 -2.39
N PHE A 165 -3.71 5.88 -2.28
CA PHE A 165 -2.79 5.82 -1.14
C PHE A 165 -3.33 6.52 0.10
N ASN A 166 -3.07 5.91 1.25
CA ASN A 166 -3.18 6.52 2.56
C ASN A 166 -1.84 7.19 2.91
N TRP A 167 -1.88 8.48 3.23
CA TRP A 167 -0.68 9.26 3.55
C TRP A 167 0.06 8.81 4.82
N VAL A 168 -0.66 8.20 5.78
CA VAL A 168 -0.06 7.66 7.00
C VAL A 168 0.69 6.37 6.69
N PHE A 169 0.15 5.49 5.83
CA PHE A 169 0.88 4.32 5.33
C PHE A 169 2.20 4.74 4.70
N LEU A 170 2.16 5.63 3.70
CA LEU A 170 3.37 6.05 2.99
C LEU A 170 4.40 6.68 3.95
N ALA A 171 3.95 7.45 4.95
CA ALA A 171 4.84 8.06 5.92
C ALA A 171 5.51 7.03 6.84
N ILE A 172 4.77 6.02 7.31
CA ILE A 172 5.32 4.95 8.15
C ILE A 172 6.35 4.13 7.35
N ASP A 173 6.06 3.86 6.08
CA ASP A 173 6.95 3.13 5.17
C ASP A 173 8.28 3.88 4.95
N THR A 174 8.20 5.17 4.59
CA THR A 174 9.38 6.01 4.40
C THR A 174 10.20 6.14 5.68
N LEU A 175 9.54 6.31 6.84
CA LEU A 175 10.23 6.36 8.13
C LEU A 175 10.90 5.02 8.45
N GLY A 176 10.24 3.89 8.18
CA GLY A 176 10.81 2.55 8.34
C GLY A 176 12.12 2.39 7.56
N GLY A 177 12.13 2.82 6.29
CA GLY A 177 13.32 2.82 5.45
C GLY A 177 14.40 3.77 5.92
N LEU A 178 14.03 4.98 6.35
CA LEU A 178 14.98 5.98 6.83
C LEU A 178 15.66 5.55 8.14
N PHE A 179 14.89 5.06 9.11
CA PHE A 179 15.44 4.56 10.37
C PHE A 179 16.32 3.32 10.16
N SER A 180 15.94 2.42 9.26
CA SER A 180 16.77 1.26 8.90
C SER A 180 18.07 1.66 8.20
N LEU A 181 18.04 2.70 7.35
CA LEU A 181 19.23 3.26 6.72
C LEU A 181 20.17 3.94 7.74
N PHE A 182 19.61 4.69 8.69
CA PHE A 182 20.40 5.29 9.77
C PHE A 182 21.00 4.23 10.70
N ALA A 183 20.26 3.15 10.98
CA ALA A 183 20.75 2.02 11.75
C ALA A 183 21.99 1.40 11.10
N LEU A 184 21.93 1.20 9.78
CA LEU A 184 23.01 0.66 8.98
C LEU A 184 24.24 1.60 8.95
N ALA A 185 24.01 2.90 8.78
CA ALA A 185 25.07 3.90 8.84
C ALA A 185 25.76 3.95 10.23
N ALA A 186 25.02 3.67 11.30
CA ALA A 186 25.53 3.65 12.67
C ALA A 186 26.19 2.32 13.08
N GLN A 187 26.12 1.27 12.26
CA GLN A 187 26.58 -0.09 12.59
C GLN A 187 28.11 -0.27 12.47
N GLY A 188 28.82 0.68 11.85
CA GLY A 188 30.28 0.63 11.67
C GLY A 188 30.74 -0.25 10.50
N SER A 189 29.95 -1.25 10.12
CA SER A 189 30.05 -1.99 8.85
C SER A 189 28.82 -1.73 7.99
N PHE A 190 29.01 -1.38 6.72
CA PHE A 190 27.91 -1.07 5.81
C PHE A 190 27.57 -2.27 4.94
N ASP A 191 26.43 -2.91 5.21
CA ASP A 191 25.81 -3.87 4.28
C ASP A 191 25.30 -3.14 3.04
N ILE A 192 26.05 -3.25 1.95
CA ILE A 192 25.76 -2.59 0.68
C ILE A 192 24.39 -3.00 0.14
N LEU A 193 24.02 -4.28 0.26
CA LEU A 193 22.77 -4.77 -0.30
C LEU A 193 21.56 -4.18 0.44
N GLY A 194 21.57 -4.28 1.78
CA GLY A 194 20.53 -3.65 2.62
C GLY A 194 20.48 -2.13 2.42
N GLY A 195 21.63 -1.46 2.36
CA GLY A 195 21.72 -0.03 2.13
C GLY A 195 21.11 0.42 0.80
N ILE A 196 21.40 -0.30 -0.30
CA ILE A 196 20.80 -0.03 -1.61
C ILE A 196 19.28 -0.17 -1.55
N MET A 197 18.75 -1.23 -0.92
CA MET A 197 17.30 -1.42 -0.81
C MET A 197 16.64 -0.24 -0.08
N TYR A 198 17.20 0.18 1.04
CA TYR A 198 16.64 1.24 1.87
C TYR A 198 16.67 2.60 1.14
N ILE A 199 17.78 2.90 0.46
CA ILE A 199 17.91 4.12 -0.35
C ILE A 199 16.90 4.10 -1.51
N LEU A 200 16.77 2.98 -2.23
CA LEU A 200 15.83 2.88 -3.36
C LEU A 200 14.39 3.10 -2.92
N VAL A 201 13.95 2.49 -1.82
CA VAL A 201 12.61 2.70 -1.26
C VAL A 201 12.39 4.17 -0.92
N VAL A 202 13.29 4.77 -0.14
CA VAL A 202 13.17 6.18 0.27
C VAL A 202 13.16 7.13 -0.93
N VAL A 203 14.00 6.89 -1.95
CA VAL A 203 14.06 7.71 -3.17
C VAL A 203 12.77 7.60 -3.99
N LEU A 204 12.28 6.36 -4.19
CA LEU A 204 11.06 6.12 -4.96
C LEU A 204 9.84 6.72 -4.25
N GLU A 205 9.73 6.57 -2.94
CA GLU A 205 8.64 7.18 -2.17
C GLU A 205 8.72 8.70 -2.15
N SER A 206 9.93 9.26 -2.04
CA SER A 206 10.14 10.71 -2.18
C SER A 206 9.63 11.23 -3.52
N GLY A 207 9.80 10.46 -4.60
CA GLY A 207 9.23 10.77 -5.91
C GLY A 207 7.70 10.85 -5.90
N ILE A 208 7.02 9.96 -5.17
CA ILE A 208 5.56 9.97 -5.00
C ILE A 208 5.11 11.25 -4.26
N TYR A 209 5.79 11.62 -3.18
CA TYR A 209 5.53 12.86 -2.44
C TYR A 209 5.72 14.10 -3.32
N ILE A 210 6.86 14.18 -4.01
CA ILE A 210 7.21 15.31 -4.88
C ILE A 210 6.16 15.45 -5.99
N SER A 211 5.78 14.35 -6.64
CA SER A 211 4.73 14.35 -7.67
C SER A 211 3.42 14.95 -7.16
N HIS A 212 2.96 14.53 -5.97
CA HIS A 212 1.71 15.05 -5.41
C HIS A 212 1.83 16.52 -5.01
N ILE A 213 2.98 16.96 -4.48
CA ILE A 213 3.23 18.36 -4.13
C ILE A 213 3.20 19.22 -5.40
N ILE A 214 3.89 18.81 -6.46
CA ILE A 214 3.88 19.50 -7.76
C ILE A 214 2.46 19.61 -8.30
N TRP A 215 1.70 18.51 -8.29
CA TRP A 215 0.29 18.51 -8.70
C TRP A 215 -0.54 19.50 -7.86
N ARG A 216 -0.38 19.47 -6.53
CA ARG A 216 -1.09 20.39 -5.63
C ARG A 216 -0.78 21.86 -5.88
N ILE A 217 0.43 22.19 -6.36
CA ILE A 217 0.85 23.54 -6.71
C ILE A 217 0.29 23.94 -8.08
N ARG A 218 0.42 23.07 -9.08
CA ARG A 218 -0.06 23.31 -10.45
C ARG A 218 -1.57 23.53 -10.51
N TYR A 219 -2.34 22.73 -9.77
CA TYR A 219 -3.80 22.80 -9.75
C TYR A 219 -4.37 23.58 -8.56
N ARG A 220 -3.62 24.55 -8.00
CA ARG A 220 -4.13 25.37 -6.87
C ARG A 220 -5.44 26.10 -7.19
N LYS A 221 -5.54 26.68 -8.39
CA LYS A 221 -6.74 27.40 -8.85
C LYS A 221 -7.94 26.45 -8.98
N LEU A 222 -7.74 25.33 -9.66
CA LEU A 222 -8.75 24.28 -9.82
C LEU A 222 -9.22 23.70 -8.46
N ARG A 223 -8.30 23.49 -7.51
CA ARG A 223 -8.66 23.03 -6.15
C ARG A 223 -9.46 24.07 -5.38
N LYS A 224 -9.21 25.37 -5.62
CA LYS A 224 -9.98 26.46 -5.03
C LYS A 224 -11.40 26.46 -5.62
N GLU A 225 -11.51 26.35 -6.93
CA GLU A 225 -12.77 26.26 -7.65
C GLU A 225 -13.59 25.02 -7.25
N ALA A 226 -12.97 23.85 -7.10
CA ALA A 226 -13.62 22.64 -6.57
C ALA A 226 -14.21 22.87 -5.18
N LYS A 227 -13.47 23.57 -4.32
CA LYS A 227 -13.93 23.88 -2.96
C LYS A 227 -15.05 24.92 -2.95
N GLU A 228 -15.02 25.88 -3.86
CA GLU A 228 -16.03 26.94 -4.00
C GLU A 228 -17.33 26.42 -4.63
N THR A 229 -17.23 25.52 -5.62
CA THR A 229 -18.37 24.98 -6.37
C THR A 229 -18.93 23.69 -5.77
N GLY A 230 -18.22 23.04 -4.85
CA GLY A 230 -18.57 21.74 -4.30
C GLY A 230 -18.45 20.57 -5.28
N ARG A 231 -18.00 20.81 -6.53
CA ARG A 231 -17.81 19.78 -7.56
C ARG A 231 -16.52 18.99 -7.31
N SER A 232 -16.50 17.72 -7.73
CA SER A 232 -15.28 16.94 -7.63
C SER A 232 -14.21 17.49 -8.59
N ILE A 233 -12.94 17.28 -8.24
CA ILE A 233 -11.81 17.68 -9.11
C ILE A 233 -11.87 16.92 -10.45
N ASP A 234 -12.43 15.72 -10.45
CA ASP A 234 -12.56 14.89 -11.66
C ASP A 234 -13.61 15.49 -12.61
N ASP A 235 -14.72 15.99 -12.07
CA ASP A 235 -15.76 16.68 -12.84
C ASP A 235 -15.24 17.97 -13.48
N LEU A 236 -14.40 18.74 -12.76
CA LEU A 236 -13.84 19.99 -13.28
C LEU A 236 -12.74 19.75 -14.33
N LEU A 237 -12.09 18.59 -14.31
CA LEU A 237 -11.13 18.17 -15.33
C LEU A 237 -11.79 17.50 -16.54
N GLY A 238 -13.10 17.24 -16.48
CA GLY A 238 -13.82 16.49 -17.52
C GLY A 238 -13.33 15.04 -17.65
N LEU A 239 -12.74 14.47 -16.60
CA LEU A 239 -12.33 13.07 -16.58
C LEU A 239 -13.58 12.21 -16.35
N PRO A 240 -13.72 11.06 -17.05
CA PRO A 240 -14.84 10.17 -16.82
C PRO A 240 -14.85 9.72 -15.35
N SER A 241 -15.89 10.10 -14.62
CA SER A 241 -16.15 9.64 -13.28
C SER A 241 -16.48 8.14 -13.36
N ASN A 242 -15.62 7.30 -12.80
CA ASN A 242 -15.91 5.87 -12.59
C ASN A 242 -16.96 5.65 -11.48
N ASP A 243 -17.59 6.72 -11.00
CA ASP A 243 -18.76 6.60 -10.16
C ASP A 243 -19.93 6.15 -11.05
N THR A 244 -20.32 4.87 -10.87
CA THR A 244 -21.71 4.44 -11.10
C THR A 244 -22.63 5.56 -10.62
N PRO A 245 -23.61 5.97 -11.43
CA PRO A 245 -24.37 7.18 -11.16
C PRO A 245 -24.95 7.08 -9.75
N GLU A 246 -24.46 7.95 -8.86
CA GLU A 246 -25.22 8.33 -7.69
C GLU A 246 -26.54 8.82 -8.25
N THR A 247 -27.60 8.05 -8.01
CA THR A 247 -28.97 8.49 -8.21
C THR A 247 -29.06 9.82 -7.51
N THR A 248 -29.00 10.90 -8.30
CA THR A 248 -29.31 12.23 -7.84
C THR A 248 -30.80 12.15 -7.57
N VAL A 249 -31.15 11.79 -6.34
CA VAL A 249 -32.47 12.07 -5.80
C VAL A 249 -32.48 13.58 -5.68
N VAL A 250 -32.87 14.19 -6.79
CA VAL A 250 -33.31 15.56 -6.87
C VAL A 250 -34.45 15.67 -5.88
N GLN A 251 -34.13 16.09 -4.66
CA GLN A 251 -35.08 16.46 -3.64
C GLN A 251 -35.60 17.86 -4.01
N THR A 252 -36.31 17.97 -5.12
CA THR A 252 -37.22 19.09 -5.40
C THR A 252 -38.60 18.53 -5.61
N GLY A 253 -39.52 18.90 -4.71
CA GLY A 253 -40.96 18.78 -4.94
C GLY A 253 -41.68 17.68 -4.17
N VAL A 254 -41.62 17.67 -2.83
CA VAL A 254 -42.62 16.97 -2.00
C VAL A 254 -43.36 17.93 -1.04
N ALA A 255 -43.12 19.24 -1.14
CA ALA A 255 -43.78 20.22 -0.27
C ALA A 255 -45.05 20.85 -0.85
N ASP A 256 -45.46 20.52 -2.09
CA ASP A 256 -46.51 21.28 -2.79
C ASP A 256 -47.69 20.45 -3.33
N GLN A 257 -47.75 19.14 -3.05
CA GLN A 257 -48.92 18.30 -3.42
C GLN A 257 -49.85 17.98 -2.25
N SER A 258 -49.47 18.29 -1.01
CA SER A 258 -50.34 18.06 0.16
C SER A 258 -51.35 19.17 0.40
N ARG A 259 -51.21 20.35 -0.24
CA ARG A 259 -52.13 21.49 -0.05
C ARG A 259 -53.29 21.56 -1.06
N ASP A 260 -53.20 20.81 -2.17
CA ASP A 260 -54.24 20.82 -3.20
C ASP A 260 -55.25 19.67 -3.06
N VAL A 261 -54.90 18.58 -2.36
CA VAL A 261 -55.84 17.48 -2.07
C VAL A 261 -56.81 17.88 -0.94
N GLU A 262 -56.35 18.61 0.07
CA GLU A 262 -57.18 19.03 1.21
C GLU A 262 -58.22 20.10 0.83
N LYS A 263 -57.99 20.86 -0.26
CA LYS A 263 -58.97 21.81 -0.80
C LYS A 263 -59.99 21.21 -1.77
N GLN A 264 -59.75 20.01 -2.30
CA GLN A 264 -60.73 19.32 -3.15
C GLN A 264 -61.72 18.45 -2.33
N GLU A 265 -61.33 17.97 -1.15
CA GLU A 265 -62.24 17.22 -0.27
C GLU A 265 -63.14 18.13 0.57
N ALA A 266 -62.68 19.33 0.98
CA ALA A 266 -63.50 20.28 1.73
C ALA A 266 -64.57 21.02 0.90
N GLY A 267 -64.54 20.90 -0.44
CA GLY A 267 -65.48 21.55 -1.36
C GLY A 267 -66.66 20.68 -1.82
N ARG A 268 -66.78 19.44 -1.32
CA ARG A 268 -67.82 18.48 -1.74
C ARG A 268 -68.92 18.20 -0.71
N GLU A 269 -68.89 18.85 0.45
CA GLU A 269 -69.86 18.60 1.53
C GLU A 269 -70.83 19.75 1.83
N VAL A 270 -70.92 20.78 0.98
CA VAL A 270 -71.89 21.86 1.17
C VAL A 270 -72.55 22.24 -0.15
N GLU A 271 -73.72 21.66 -0.44
CA GLU A 271 -74.96 22.35 -0.87
C GLU A 271 -76.03 21.33 -1.35
N PRO A 272 -77.33 21.71 -1.28
CA PRO A 272 -78.36 21.07 -0.44
C PRO A 272 -79.19 19.94 -1.07
#